data_AF-A0A3D1AWD0-F1
#
_entry.id   AF-A0A3D1AWD0-F1
#
_cell.length_a   1.000
_cell.length_b   1.000
_cell.length_c   1.000
_cell.angle_alpha   90.00
_cell.angle_beta   90.00
_cell.angle_gamma   90.00
#
_symmetry.space_group_name_H-M   'P 1'
#
loop_
_entity.id
_entity.type
_entity.pdbx_description
1 polymer ?
#
loop_
_entity_poly.entity_id
_entity_poly.type
_entity_poly.pdbx_seq_one_letter_code
_entity_poly.pdbx_strand_id
1 'polypeptide(L)' 'MPAITMKELLEAGVHFGHQTKRWNPKMKEYIFGERNGIYIIDLQKTLKLFKDAARYVGEMAAQGKNILFVGTKRQAQEAV' A
#
# COMPACT_ATOMS: atom_id res chain seq x y z
N MET A 1 -1.40 1.90 -19.09
CA MET A 1 -1.01 1.15 -17.88
C MET A 1 -2.23 0.38 -17.40
N PRO A 2 -2.12 -0.94 -17.13
CA PRO A 2 -3.24 -1.68 -16.53
C PRO A 2 -3.61 -1.02 -15.21
N ALA A 3 -4.90 -0.74 -15.02
CA ALA A 3 -5.39 -0.10 -13.82
C ALA A 3 -5.70 -1.17 -12.78
N ILE A 4 -5.02 -1.10 -11.63
CA ILE A 4 -5.34 -1.96 -10.48
C ILE A 4 -6.77 -1.68 -10.03
N THR A 5 -7.52 -2.76 -9.82
CA THR A 5 -8.90 -2.72 -9.34
C THR A 5 -8.97 -2.92 -7.83
N MET A 6 -10.06 -2.45 -7.21
CA MET A 6 -10.31 -2.70 -5.79
C MET A 6 -10.44 -4.20 -5.50
N LYS A 7 -11.00 -4.96 -6.44
CA LYS A 7 -11.20 -6.40 -6.31
C LYS A 7 -9.86 -7.13 -6.15
N GLU A 8 -8.88 -6.81 -7.00
CA GLU A 8 -7.54 -7.40 -6.92
C GLU A 8 -6.85 -7.08 -5.58
N LEU A 9 -7.00 -5.84 -5.07
CA LEU A 9 -6.45 -5.45 -3.77
C LEU A 9 -7.14 -6.19 -2.60
N LEU A 10 -8.43 -6.46 -2.73
CA LEU A 10 -9.20 -7.21 -1.75
C LEU A 10 -8.75 -8.68 -1.72
N GLU A 11 -8.66 -9.32 -2.89
CA GLU A 11 -8.24 -10.71 -3.05
C GLU A 11 -6.78 -10.93 -2.62
N ALA A 12 -5.90 -9.96 -2.87
CA ALA A 12 -4.51 -9.99 -2.43
C ALA A 12 -4.34 -9.75 -0.91
N GLY A 13 -5.40 -9.37 -0.20
CA GLY A 13 -5.35 -9.18 1.26
C GLY A 13 -4.56 -7.94 1.72
N VAL A 14 -4.27 -6.98 0.84
CA VAL A 14 -3.45 -5.80 1.19
C VAL A 14 -4.15 -4.79 2.12
N HIS A 15 -5.45 -4.99 2.36
CA HIS A 15 -6.26 -4.15 3.23
C HIS A 15 -6.09 -4.48 4.71
N PHE A 16 -5.43 -5.60 5.06
CA PHE A 16 -5.18 -5.96 6.45
C PHE A 16 -4.02 -5.13 7.02
N GLY A 17 -4.32 -4.34 8.05
CA GLY A 17 -3.35 -3.63 8.85
C GLY A 17 -2.79 -4.48 9.99
N HIS A 18 -2.35 -3.82 11.05
CA HIS A 18 -1.87 -4.47 12.27
C HIS A 18 -2.96 -4.53 13.35
N GLN A 19 -2.64 -5.20 14.46
CA GLN A 19 -3.47 -5.20 15.66
C GLN A 19 -3.74 -3.78 16.16
N THR A 20 -4.94 -3.53 16.69
CA THR A 20 -5.38 -2.21 17.18
C THR A 20 -4.48 -1.62 18.28
N LYS A 21 -3.76 -2.47 19.02
CA LYS A 21 -2.75 -2.06 20.01
C LYS A 21 -1.45 -1.53 19.41
N ARG A 22 -1.17 -1.84 18.13
CA ARG A 22 0.07 -1.54 17.41
C ARG A 22 -0.22 -0.65 16.20
N TRP A 23 -0.68 0.57 16.46
CA TRP A 23 -1.02 1.53 15.41
C TRP A 23 -0.42 2.90 15.69
N ASN A 24 -0.35 3.72 14.64
CA ASN A 24 0.10 5.11 14.73
C ASN A 24 -1.12 6.05 14.57
N PRO A 25 -1.38 7.00 15.48
CA PRO A 25 -2.50 7.94 15.39
C PRO A 25 -2.60 8.71 14.07
N LYS A 26 -1.46 8.98 13.41
CA LYS A 26 -1.43 9.64 12.09
C LYS A 26 -2.08 8.80 10.99
N MET A 27 -2.26 7.49 11.21
CA MET A 27 -2.93 6.60 10.26
C MET A 27 -4.46 6.66 10.33
N LYS A 28 -5.04 7.41 11.28
CA LYS A 28 -6.49 7.48 11.48
C LYS A 28 -7.25 7.79 10.18
N GLU A 29 -6.72 8.68 9.34
CA GLU A 29 -7.37 9.03 8.08
C GLU A 29 -7.33 7.89 7.05
N TYR A 30 -6.43 6.92 7.15
CA TYR A 30 -6.31 5.79 6.20
C TYR A 30 -6.98 4.51 6.70
N ILE A 31 -7.49 4.51 7.93
CA ILE A 31 -8.19 3.37 8.53
C ILE A 31 -9.67 3.45 8.17
N PHE A 32 -10.18 2.39 7.54
CA PHE A 32 -11.60 2.22 7.25
C PHE A 32 -12.39 1.81 8.50
N GLY A 33 -11.81 0.93 9.32
CA GLY A 33 -12.43 0.43 10.54
C GLY A 33 -11.60 -0.67 11.19
N GLU A 34 -12.16 -1.39 12.15
CA GLU A 34 -11.54 -2.55 12.78
C GLU A 34 -12.42 -3.80 12.66
N ARG A 35 -11.79 -4.97 12.54
CA ARG A 35 -12.47 -6.27 12.55
C ARG A 35 -11.60 -7.27 13.30
N ASN A 36 -12.15 -7.93 14.31
CA ASN A 36 -11.45 -8.92 15.13
C ASN A 36 -10.11 -8.40 15.70
N GLY A 37 -10.06 -7.13 16.09
CA GLY A 37 -8.85 -6.51 16.65
C GLY A 37 -7.75 -6.17 15.63
N ILE A 38 -8.02 -6.26 14.33
CA ILE A 38 -7.13 -5.81 13.23
C ILE A 38 -7.72 -4.56 12.58
N TYR A 39 -6.90 -3.53 12.36
CA TYR A 39 -7.30 -2.38 11.57
C TYR A 39 -7.38 -2.73 10.08
N ILE A 40 -8.44 -2.27 9.42
CA ILE A 40 -8.65 -2.41 7.98
C ILE A 40 -8.31 -1.09 7.30
N ILE A 41 -7.49 -1.14 6.26
CA ILE A 41 -7.04 0.01 5.48
C ILE A 41 -8.06 0.33 4.39
N ASP A 42 -8.35 1.61 4.20
CA ASP A 42 -9.28 2.11 3.19
C ASP A 42 -8.72 1.98 1.77
N LEU A 43 -9.24 1.00 1.01
CA LEU A 43 -8.82 0.75 -0.36
C LEU A 43 -9.23 1.86 -1.35
N GLN A 44 -10.26 2.65 -1.07
CA GLN A 44 -10.61 3.80 -1.93
C GLN A 44 -9.50 4.85 -1.89
N LYS A 45 -8.98 5.13 -0.69
CA LYS A 45 -7.85 6.03 -0.49
C LYS A 45 -6.57 5.46 -1.10
N THR A 46 -6.31 4.16 -0.89
CA THR A 46 -5.17 3.46 -1.49
C THR A 46 -5.19 3.58 -3.01
N LEU A 47 -6.33 3.36 -3.68
CA LEU A 47 -6.41 3.45 -5.14
C LEU A 47 -6.10 4.86 -5.67
N LYS A 48 -6.55 5.91 -4.96
CA LYS A 48 -6.24 7.30 -5.33
C LYS A 48 -4.74 7.57 -5.21
N LEU A 49 -4.16 7.27 -4.05
CA LEU A 49 -2.75 7.51 -3.76
C LEU A 49 -1.81 6.64 -4.61
N PHE A 50 -2.23 5.42 -4.94
CA PHE A 50 -1.49 4.52 -5.82
C PHE A 50 -1.30 5.12 -7.22
N LYS A 51 -2.34 5.77 -7.77
CA LYS A 51 -2.24 6.46 -9.08
C LYS A 51 -1.23 7.61 -9.03
N ASP A 52 -1.20 8.36 -7.93
CA ASP A 52 -0.25 9.44 -7.74
C ASP A 52 1.19 8.93 -7.62
N ALA A 53 1.41 7.86 -6.84
CA ALA A 53 2.70 7.22 -6.69
C ALA A 53 3.21 6.60 -8.01
N ALA A 54 2.34 5.88 -8.73
CA ALA A 54 2.69 5.26 -10.01
C ALA A 54 3.11 6.29 -11.06
N ARG A 55 2.39 7.42 -11.13
CA ARG A 55 2.76 8.56 -11.97
C ARG A 55 4.13 9.12 -11.59
N TYR A 56 4.34 9.43 -10.31
CA TYR A 56 5.60 9.98 -9.83
C TYR A 56 6.79 9.06 -10.12
N VAL A 57 6.67 7.77 -9.83
CA VAL A 57 7.70 6.77 -10.13
C VAL A 57 7.97 6.67 -11.63
N GLY A 58 6.90 6.69 -12.45
CA GLY A 58 7.02 6.71 -13.91
C GLY A 58 7.78 7.93 -14.44
N GLU A 59 7.53 9.12 -13.87
CA GLU A 59 8.27 10.35 -14.20
C GLU A 59 9.74 10.26 -13.80
N MET A 60 10.06 9.72 -12.62
CA MET A 60 11.45 9.55 -12.18
C MET A 60 12.21 8.58 -13.07
N ALA A 61 11.56 7.47 -13.47
CA ALA A 61 12.14 6.50 -14.39
C ALA A 61 12.37 7.11 -15.79
N ALA A 62 11.41 7.90 -16.30
CA ALA A 62 11.53 8.57 -17.59
C ALA A 62 12.66 9.62 -17.62
N GLN A 63 12.99 10.22 -16.46
CA GLN A 63 14.11 11.15 -16.29
C GLN A 63 15.47 10.44 -16.13
N GLY A 64 15.51 9.10 -16.14
CA GLY A 64 16.74 8.32 -15.93
C GLY A 64 17.27 8.39 -14.49
N LYS A 65 16.41 8.70 -13.51
CA LYS A 65 16.80 8.73 -12.10
C LYS A 65 16.82 7.33 -11.50
N ASN A 66 17.62 7.16 -10.46
CA ASN A 66 17.75 5.90 -9.74
C ASN A 66 16.56 5.68 -8.79
N ILE A 67 16.01 4.46 -8.79
CA ILE A 67 14.97 3.99 -7.86
C ILE A 67 15.57 2.85 -7.05
N LEU A 68 15.71 3.02 -5.74
CA LEU A 68 16.23 2.00 -4.83
C LEU A 68 15.09 1.17 -4.27
N PHE A 69 15.17 -0.15 -4.48
CA PHE A 69 14.29 -1.14 -3.88
C PHE A 69 14.90 -1.65 -2.57
N VAL A 70 14.13 -1.68 -1.48
CA VAL A 70 14.63 -2.08 -0.14
C VAL A 70 13.65 -3.03 0.54
N GLY A 71 14.09 -4.24 0.84
CA GLY A 71 13.32 -5.26 1.55
C GLY A 71 14.20 -6.00 2.57
N THR A 72 13.76 -6.06 3.82
CA THR A 72 14.50 -6.76 4.90
C THR A 72 13.69 -7.87 5.57
N LYS A 73 12.37 -7.92 5.30
CA LYS A 73 11.49 -8.97 5.83
C LYS A 73 11.62 -10.23 4.98
N ARG A 74 11.44 -11.41 5.60
CA ARG A 74 11.46 -12.70 4.90
C ARG A 74 10.49 -12.75 3.71
N GLN A 75 9.30 -12.17 3.87
CA GLN A 75 8.27 -12.10 2.83
C GLN A 75 8.66 -11.21 1.64
N ALA A 76 9.68 -10.36 1.77
CA ALA A 76 10.13 -9.46 0.72
C ALA A 76 11.35 -9.99 -0.05
N GLN A 77 11.99 -11.08 0.39
CA GLN A 77 13.27 -11.55 -0.15
C GLN A 77 13.26 -11.90 -1.64
N GLU A 78 12.12 -12.38 -2.16
CA GLU A 78 11.98 -12.74 -3.58
C GLU A 78 11.39 -11.59 -4.40
N ALA A 79 10.56 -10.75 -3.78
CA ALA A 79 9.81 -9.70 -4.47
C ALA A 79 10.58 -8.37 -4.61
N VAL A 80 11.61 -8.15 -3.77
CA VAL A 80 12.37 -6.90 -3.64
C VAL A 80 13.86 -7.20 -3.67
#